data_AF-A0A1Q6HBB5-F1
#
_entry.id   AF-A0A1Q6HBB5-F1
#
_cell.length_a   1.000
_cell.length_b   1.000
_cell.length_c   1.000
_cell.angle_alpha   90.00
_cell.angle_beta   90.00
_cell.angle_gamma   90.00
#
_symmetry.space_group_name_H-M   'P 1'
#
loop_
_entity.id
_entity.type
_entity.pdbx_description
1 polymer ?
#
loop_
_entity_poly.entity_id
_entity_poly.type
_entity_poly.pdbx_seq_one_letter_code
_entity_poly.pdbx_strand_id
1 'polypeptide(L)'
;MQYFKAVFVGILLKNVEENTYFAVAGFVFILYLLNLIMKKLLFFVFALFASTVSAQHIDADGADDYRKRPIRRVFNEVDFIESLPERKSTCSENSYRVNVPKGDVKVYYADYAEYLRGLGFLGGRIHYSTNVVFAESDIVYIQNMFARSLLGETYFKGSLNEDETKITVDNNAYVGEYNGCKFFLRNIDPEKLTVIEEPIVFLYDKTSGKISSDYTLGLFVEGSSVSGIYTFGYSFSLFSENAFPASEKYSMQCIDGEGNDVAGEIEVIEDGYNSLIKGIDPAYPEAWGYGIVSDSFISVYNNIVYDDIFLTTLDSNGNLGGVNLFYDESSGSYMLPNSFSMVNLKSFENDSDEWWYVNSFRNVEVHKNTTGISEISDNYNGKEISRVDYYDLSGRKVTKPLNGLHIRVVRFSDGASISEKYLVGE
;
A
#
# COMPACT_ATOMS: atom_id res chain seq x y z
N MET A 1 5.46 -19.40 -15.22
CA MET A 1 6.77 -19.72 -14.64
C MET A 1 6.89 -21.24 -14.39
N GLN A 2 7.06 -21.99 -15.48
CA GLN A 2 6.80 -23.45 -15.56
C GLN A 2 8.07 -24.33 -15.68
N TYR A 3 9.26 -23.79 -15.40
CA TYR A 3 10.53 -24.49 -15.73
C TYR A 3 11.52 -24.74 -14.58
N PHE A 4 11.18 -24.46 -13.32
CA PHE A 4 12.14 -24.63 -12.21
C PHE A 4 11.91 -25.81 -11.25
N LYS A 5 11.00 -26.75 -11.55
CA LYS A 5 10.75 -27.94 -10.69
C LYS A 5 11.22 -29.29 -11.26
N ALA A 6 11.75 -29.34 -12.48
CA ALA A 6 12.13 -30.62 -13.11
C ALA A 6 13.55 -31.11 -12.76
N VAL A 7 14.45 -30.25 -12.24
CA VAL A 7 15.86 -30.63 -12.06
C VAL A 7 16.12 -31.33 -10.71
N PHE A 8 15.33 -31.04 -9.66
CA PHE A 8 15.56 -31.64 -8.34
C PHE A 8 14.93 -33.04 -8.14
N VAL A 9 14.06 -33.48 -9.06
CA VAL A 9 13.43 -34.81 -9.00
C VAL A 9 14.21 -35.85 -9.82
N GLY A 10 15.02 -35.41 -10.80
CA GLY A 10 15.77 -36.31 -11.69
C GLY A 10 17.02 -36.97 -11.09
N ILE A 11 17.53 -36.47 -9.95
CA ILE A 11 18.80 -36.96 -9.37
C ILE A 11 18.58 -38.03 -8.28
N LEU A 12 17.35 -38.19 -7.78
CA LEU A 12 17.05 -39.12 -6.67
C LEU A 12 16.31 -40.41 -7.08
N LEU A 13 16.05 -40.63 -8.37
CA LEU A 13 15.23 -41.75 -8.86
C LEU A 13 15.99 -42.74 -9.74
N LYS A 14 17.22 -43.12 -9.37
CA LYS A 14 17.92 -44.21 -10.05
C LYS A 14 17.88 -45.56 -9.34
N ASN A 15 17.37 -45.68 -8.12
CA ASN A 15 17.31 -46.96 -7.39
C ASN A 15 16.22 -46.97 -6.30
N VAL A 16 14.95 -46.90 -6.66
CA VAL A 16 13.88 -47.04 -5.65
C VAL A 16 12.72 -47.86 -6.21
N GLU A 17 12.44 -48.99 -5.56
CA GLU A 17 11.40 -49.98 -5.90
C GLU A 17 9.97 -49.39 -5.80
N GLU A 18 9.02 -49.99 -6.51
CA GLU A 18 7.64 -49.53 -6.71
C GLU A 18 6.85 -49.25 -5.40
N ASN A 19 7.25 -49.83 -4.27
CA ASN A 19 6.58 -49.63 -2.97
C ASN A 19 6.89 -48.26 -2.31
N THR A 20 7.89 -47.52 -2.77
CA THR A 20 8.25 -46.21 -2.16
C THR A 20 7.51 -45.04 -2.81
N TYR A 21 6.99 -45.22 -4.03
CA TYR A 21 6.19 -44.19 -4.73
C TYR A 21 4.85 -43.90 -4.02
N PHE A 22 4.19 -44.94 -3.50
CA PHE A 22 2.95 -44.77 -2.73
C PHE A 22 3.18 -44.11 -1.36
N ALA A 23 4.33 -44.35 -0.73
CA ALA A 23 4.69 -43.71 0.54
C ALA A 23 4.97 -42.20 0.38
N VAL A 24 5.65 -41.80 -0.70
CA VAL A 24 5.96 -40.39 -0.98
C VAL A 24 4.69 -39.63 -1.42
N ALA A 25 3.85 -40.22 -2.26
CA ALA A 25 2.56 -39.62 -2.64
C ALA A 25 1.61 -39.48 -1.45
N GLY A 26 1.55 -40.49 -0.57
CA GLY A 26 0.78 -40.43 0.68
C GLY A 26 1.29 -39.37 1.65
N PHE A 27 2.61 -39.20 1.77
CA PHE A 27 3.21 -38.18 2.64
C PHE A 27 2.97 -36.75 2.12
N VAL A 28 3.05 -36.53 0.79
CA VAL A 28 2.73 -35.23 0.17
C VAL A 28 1.24 -34.90 0.30
N PHE A 29 0.35 -35.90 0.19
CA PHE A 29 -1.09 -35.72 0.39
C PHE A 29 -1.45 -35.43 1.86
N ILE A 30 -0.77 -36.08 2.81
CA ILE A 30 -0.92 -35.80 4.25
C ILE A 30 -0.40 -34.39 4.60
N LEU A 31 0.72 -33.95 4.01
CA LEU A 31 1.22 -32.58 4.18
C LEU A 31 0.29 -31.53 3.55
N TYR A 32 -0.33 -31.83 2.40
CA TYR A 32 -1.33 -30.98 1.79
C TYR A 32 -2.59 -30.86 2.66
N LEU A 33 -3.09 -31.98 3.21
CA LEU A 33 -4.20 -32.01 4.15
C LEU A 33 -3.89 -31.30 5.47
N LEU A 34 -2.69 -31.49 6.03
CA LEU A 34 -2.24 -30.78 7.24
C LEU A 34 -2.12 -29.28 7.01
N ASN A 35 -1.68 -28.84 5.83
CA ASN A 35 -1.66 -27.43 5.44
C ASN A 35 -3.09 -26.88 5.26
N LEU A 36 -4.00 -27.66 4.68
CA LEU A 36 -5.42 -27.28 4.56
C LEU A 36 -6.14 -27.22 5.93
N ILE A 37 -5.79 -28.11 6.86
CA ILE A 37 -6.33 -28.15 8.23
C ILE A 37 -5.73 -27.02 9.07
N MET A 38 -4.42 -26.76 8.97
CA MET A 38 -3.78 -25.60 9.59
C MET A 38 -4.36 -24.28 9.07
N LYS A 39 -4.67 -24.19 7.76
CA LYS A 39 -5.37 -23.04 7.16
C LYS A 39 -6.72 -22.78 7.84
N LYS A 40 -7.51 -23.82 8.13
CA LYS A 40 -8.80 -23.65 8.82
C LYS A 40 -8.66 -23.42 10.33
N LEU A 41 -7.64 -23.97 10.97
CA LEU A 41 -7.41 -23.80 12.41
C LEU A 41 -6.88 -22.40 12.75
N LEU A 42 -6.03 -21.80 11.90
CA LEU A 42 -5.55 -20.42 12.08
C LEU A 42 -6.70 -19.40 11.93
N PHE A 43 -7.65 -19.69 11.04
CA PHE A 43 -8.89 -18.92 10.85
C PHE A 43 -9.81 -18.96 12.10
N PHE A 44 -9.89 -20.11 12.77
CA PHE A 44 -10.66 -20.20 14.01
C PHE A 44 -10.01 -19.44 15.17
N VAL A 45 -8.67 -19.40 15.24
CA VAL A 45 -7.97 -18.66 16.32
C VAL A 45 -8.18 -17.15 16.18
N PHE A 46 -8.14 -16.57 14.97
CA PHE A 46 -8.45 -15.14 14.78
C PHE A 46 -9.93 -14.80 15.00
N ALA A 47 -10.87 -15.67 14.58
CA ALA A 47 -12.30 -15.45 14.81
C ALA A 47 -12.72 -15.62 16.29
N LEU A 48 -12.07 -16.52 17.05
CA LEU A 48 -12.35 -16.74 18.47
C LEU A 48 -11.85 -15.61 19.39
N PHE A 49 -10.85 -14.82 18.97
CA PHE A 49 -10.49 -13.58 19.68
C PHE A 49 -11.47 -12.42 19.41
N ALA A 50 -12.24 -12.46 18.32
CA ALA A 50 -13.24 -11.45 18.00
C ALA A 50 -14.62 -11.70 18.65
N SER A 51 -14.94 -12.93 19.06
CA SER A 51 -16.31 -13.32 19.43
C SER A 51 -16.62 -13.43 20.94
N THR A 52 -15.77 -12.92 21.84
CA THR A 52 -16.08 -12.97 23.30
C THR A 52 -16.23 -11.61 24.00
N VAL A 53 -16.29 -10.49 23.27
CA VAL A 53 -16.75 -9.23 23.87
C VAL A 53 -18.27 -9.18 23.72
N SER A 54 -18.96 -9.67 24.76
CA SER A 54 -20.42 -9.60 24.86
C SER A 54 -20.89 -8.17 24.67
N ALA A 55 -21.97 -8.01 23.88
CA ALA A 55 -22.68 -6.77 23.65
C ALA A 55 -23.07 -6.10 24.98
N GLN A 56 -22.26 -5.13 25.39
CA GLN A 56 -22.73 -4.00 26.17
C GLN A 56 -22.50 -2.78 25.28
N HIS A 57 -23.59 -2.06 25.00
CA HIS A 57 -23.55 -0.72 24.42
C HIS A 57 -22.59 0.12 25.28
N ILE A 58 -21.36 0.28 24.81
CA ILE A 58 -20.42 1.26 25.32
C ILE A 58 -20.42 2.33 24.24
N ASP A 59 -21.00 3.49 24.55
CA ASP A 59 -21.01 4.65 23.68
C ASP A 59 -19.58 4.94 23.22
N ALA A 60 -19.39 4.97 21.90
CA ALA A 60 -18.15 5.31 21.22
C ALA A 60 -17.85 6.83 21.27
N ASP A 61 -18.35 7.53 22.30
CA ASP A 61 -18.15 8.97 22.53
C ASP A 61 -16.71 9.30 22.94
N GLY A 62 -15.85 8.29 23.13
CA GLY A 62 -14.42 8.48 23.41
C GLY A 62 -13.59 8.85 22.19
N ALA A 63 -14.05 8.57 20.96
CA ALA A 63 -13.28 8.80 19.73
C ALA A 63 -12.97 10.30 19.48
N ASP A 64 -13.88 11.18 19.90
CA ASP A 64 -13.74 12.64 19.73
C ASP A 64 -12.63 13.25 20.60
N ASP A 65 -12.24 12.57 21.69
CA ASP A 65 -11.28 13.09 22.67
C ASP A 65 -9.81 12.66 22.41
N TYR A 66 -9.57 11.92 21.31
CA TYR A 66 -8.21 11.48 20.93
C TYR A 66 -7.41 12.50 20.12
N ARG A 67 -8.04 13.58 19.61
CA ARG A 67 -7.38 14.56 18.72
C ARG A 67 -6.19 15.32 19.33
N LYS A 68 -5.80 15.04 20.58
CA LYS A 68 -4.72 15.75 21.30
C LYS A 68 -3.92 14.90 22.31
N ARG A 69 -3.98 13.56 22.25
CA ARG A 69 -3.32 12.71 23.26
C ARG A 69 -2.09 11.98 22.70
N PRO A 70 -0.90 12.12 23.32
CA PRO A 70 0.26 11.34 22.94
C PRO A 70 0.05 9.86 23.29
N ILE A 71 0.41 8.96 22.38
CA ILE A 71 0.46 7.52 22.67
C ILE A 71 1.84 7.20 23.25
N ARG A 72 1.89 6.82 24.53
CA ARG A 72 3.13 6.35 25.17
C ARG A 72 3.34 4.87 24.88
N ARG A 73 4.47 4.51 24.27
CA ARG A 73 4.82 3.11 23.98
C ARG A 73 5.07 2.30 25.26
N VAL A 74 4.63 1.05 25.27
CA VAL A 74 5.12 -0.02 26.17
C VAL A 74 6.05 -0.92 25.37
N PHE A 75 7.23 -0.43 24.97
CA PHE A 75 8.35 -1.25 24.50
C PHE A 75 9.65 -0.52 24.83
N ASN A 76 10.60 -1.24 25.44
CA ASN A 76 11.81 -0.70 26.05
C ASN A 76 12.76 -0.05 25.03
N GLU A 77 13.15 1.18 25.37
CA GLU A 77 14.43 1.88 25.16
C GLU A 77 15.30 1.48 23.95
N VAL A 78 15.34 2.38 22.97
CA VAL A 78 16.56 2.72 22.25
C VAL A 78 16.62 4.25 22.20
N ASP A 79 17.57 4.82 22.94
CA ASP A 79 17.82 6.26 22.98
C ASP A 79 18.20 6.82 21.59
N PHE A 80 17.83 8.10 21.38
CA PHE A 80 18.27 9.09 20.38
C PHE A 80 17.37 9.41 19.15
N ILE A 81 17.01 10.71 19.06
CA ILE A 81 17.59 11.73 18.16
C ILE A 81 17.34 13.08 18.87
N GLU A 82 18.35 13.70 19.48
CA GLU A 82 18.19 15.01 20.11
C GLU A 82 18.20 16.13 19.06
N SER A 83 17.14 16.94 19.08
CA SER A 83 17.00 18.26 18.44
C SER A 83 16.98 18.34 16.90
N LEU A 84 15.77 18.32 16.33
CA LEU A 84 15.48 19.07 15.10
C LEU A 84 14.91 20.44 15.50
N PRO A 85 15.30 21.55 14.84
CA PRO A 85 14.84 22.89 15.22
C PRO A 85 13.36 23.11 14.89
N GLU A 86 12.68 23.93 15.71
CA GLU A 86 11.31 24.39 15.49
C GLU A 86 11.09 24.89 14.05
N ARG A 87 10.28 24.18 13.27
CA ARG A 87 9.83 24.64 11.94
C ARG A 87 8.85 25.80 12.08
N LYS A 88 9.36 27.02 12.28
CA LYS A 88 8.58 28.23 11.97
C LYS A 88 8.47 28.36 10.46
N SER A 89 7.29 28.01 9.95
CA SER A 89 6.80 28.34 8.61
C SER A 89 7.07 29.81 8.29
N THR A 90 8.11 30.07 7.50
CA THR A 90 8.29 31.32 6.76
C THR A 90 9.10 31.06 5.48
N CYS A 91 8.58 30.22 4.58
CA CYS A 91 9.06 30.21 3.20
C CYS A 91 7.88 30.57 2.29
N SER A 92 8.01 31.70 1.60
CA SER A 92 7.24 31.98 0.40
C SER A 92 7.44 30.84 -0.60
N GLU A 93 6.37 30.40 -1.25
CA GLU A 93 6.37 29.54 -2.44
C GLU A 93 7.50 29.94 -3.40
N ASN A 94 8.67 29.31 -3.29
CA ASN A 94 9.75 29.47 -4.25
C ASN A 94 10.29 28.09 -4.60
N SER A 95 9.51 27.46 -5.48
CA SER A 95 9.94 26.62 -6.59
C SER A 95 11.16 25.73 -6.34
N TYR A 96 10.93 24.48 -5.92
CA TYR A 96 11.80 23.40 -6.38
C TYR A 96 11.69 23.37 -7.90
N ARG A 97 12.75 23.77 -8.61
CA ARG A 97 12.83 23.47 -10.04
C ARG A 97 13.15 21.98 -10.15
N VAL A 98 12.08 21.19 -10.30
CA VAL A 98 12.16 19.80 -10.74
C VAL A 98 12.82 19.82 -12.12
N ASN A 99 14.13 19.58 -12.16
CA ASN A 99 14.79 19.26 -13.42
C ASN A 99 14.59 17.76 -13.63
N VAL A 100 13.41 17.36 -14.12
CA VAL A 100 13.21 16.00 -14.61
C VAL A 100 14.30 15.73 -15.65
N PRO A 101 15.16 14.71 -15.45
CA PRO A 101 16.20 14.39 -16.41
C PRO A 101 15.59 14.11 -17.78
N LYS A 102 16.27 14.49 -18.86
CA LYS A 102 15.83 14.15 -20.22
C LYS A 102 16.10 12.66 -20.47
N GLY A 103 15.12 11.95 -21.01
CA GLY A 103 15.24 10.53 -21.35
C GLY A 103 13.88 9.86 -21.53
N ASP A 104 13.89 8.54 -21.67
CA ASP A 104 12.70 7.70 -21.63
C ASP A 104 12.25 7.51 -20.18
N VAL A 105 11.08 8.05 -19.84
CA VAL A 105 10.53 7.99 -18.49
C VAL A 105 9.64 6.76 -18.38
N LYS A 106 9.95 5.88 -17.42
CA LYS A 106 9.13 4.71 -17.10
C LYS A 106 8.60 4.81 -15.68
N VAL A 107 7.33 4.48 -15.52
CA VAL A 107 6.69 4.41 -14.21
C VAL A 107 6.97 3.05 -13.58
N TYR A 108 7.40 3.11 -12.33
CA TYR A 108 7.63 1.96 -11.47
C TYR A 108 6.84 2.12 -10.16
N TYR A 109 6.63 1.01 -9.48
CA TYR A 109 6.08 0.98 -8.14
C TYR A 109 7.12 0.40 -7.19
N ALA A 110 7.49 1.17 -6.17
CA ALA A 110 8.50 0.81 -5.19
C ALA A 110 7.87 0.17 -3.95
N ASP A 111 8.41 -0.99 -3.58
CA ASP A 111 8.09 -1.73 -2.37
C ASP A 111 9.36 -1.81 -1.51
N TYR A 112 9.28 -1.32 -0.27
CA TYR A 112 10.39 -1.41 0.68
C TYR A 112 9.91 -1.22 2.13
N ALA A 113 10.64 -1.81 3.07
CA ALA A 113 10.47 -1.51 4.49
C ALA A 113 11.18 -0.18 4.79
N GLU A 114 10.56 0.71 5.55
CA GLU A 114 11.16 1.98 5.96
C GLU A 114 11.12 2.10 7.48
N TYR A 115 12.20 2.64 8.04
CA TYR A 115 12.31 2.95 9.45
C TYR A 115 11.54 4.24 9.74
N LEU A 116 10.51 4.15 10.58
CA LEU A 116 9.84 5.32 11.11
C LEU A 116 10.35 5.64 12.51
N ARG A 117 10.85 6.85 12.71
CA ARG A 117 11.42 7.29 14.00
C ARG A 117 10.42 7.14 15.15
N GLY A 118 10.72 6.28 16.12
CA GLY A 118 9.86 5.98 17.28
C GLY A 118 8.88 4.82 17.07
N LEU A 119 8.60 4.40 15.82
CA LEU A 119 7.84 3.18 15.53
C LEU A 119 8.73 2.02 15.03
N GLY A 120 9.92 2.29 14.52
CA GLY A 120 10.76 1.28 13.88
C GLY A 120 10.14 0.76 12.58
N PHE A 121 10.32 -0.53 12.30
CA PHE A 121 9.87 -1.19 11.07
C PHE A 121 8.48 -1.83 11.20
N LEU A 122 7.48 -1.05 11.62
CA LEU A 122 6.11 -1.57 11.78
C LEU A 122 5.29 -1.58 10.48
N GLY A 123 5.85 -1.09 9.37
CA GLY A 123 5.24 -1.13 8.05
C GLY A 123 6.27 -0.89 6.95
N GLY A 124 5.79 -0.85 5.71
CA GLY A 124 6.59 -0.49 4.55
C GLY A 124 5.87 0.53 3.67
N ARG A 125 6.62 1.11 2.74
CA ARG A 125 6.02 1.75 1.57
C ARG A 125 5.76 0.67 0.55
N ILE A 126 4.48 0.52 0.22
CA ILE A 126 4.02 -0.49 -0.71
C ILE A 126 3.52 0.23 -1.95
N HIS A 127 3.90 -0.28 -3.10
CA HIS A 127 3.50 0.16 -4.42
C HIS A 127 3.62 1.68 -4.63
N TYR A 128 4.71 2.25 -4.11
CA TYR A 128 4.91 3.69 -4.10
C TYR A 128 5.40 4.15 -5.48
N SER A 129 4.53 4.84 -6.22
CA SER A 129 4.81 5.30 -7.58
C SER A 129 6.14 6.06 -7.66
N THR A 130 7.02 5.67 -8.58
CA THR A 130 8.39 6.16 -8.69
C THR A 130 8.79 6.16 -10.15
N ASN A 131 9.30 7.28 -10.65
CA ASN A 131 9.78 7.37 -12.02
C ASN A 131 11.24 6.93 -12.13
N VAL A 132 11.55 6.18 -13.20
CA VAL A 132 12.91 5.86 -13.62
C VAL A 132 13.12 6.41 -15.02
N VAL A 133 14.15 7.24 -15.20
CA VAL A 133 14.48 7.85 -16.49
C VAL A 133 15.72 7.17 -17.06
N PHE A 134 15.54 6.48 -18.18
CA PHE A 134 16.63 5.95 -19.00
C PHE A 134 17.06 7.03 -19.99
N ALA A 135 18.18 7.69 -19.72
CA ALA A 135 18.63 8.86 -20.46
C ALA A 135 19.51 8.46 -21.66
N GLU A 136 20.83 8.67 -21.54
CA GLU A 136 21.83 8.14 -22.48
C GLU A 136 22.03 6.63 -22.23
N SER A 137 22.74 5.92 -23.11
CA SER A 137 22.83 4.44 -23.09
C SER A 137 23.29 3.83 -21.76
N ASP A 138 24.07 4.58 -20.97
CA ASP A 138 24.64 4.16 -19.70
C ASP A 138 24.14 5.01 -18.52
N ILE A 139 23.23 5.97 -18.70
CA ILE A 139 22.77 6.87 -17.63
C ILE A 139 21.33 6.57 -17.25
N VAL A 140 21.11 6.29 -15.97
CA VAL A 140 19.78 6.09 -15.38
C VAL A 140 19.58 7.04 -14.22
N TYR A 141 18.40 7.66 -14.15
CA TYR A 141 17.98 8.44 -12.99
C TYR A 141 16.81 7.75 -12.31
N ILE A 142 16.91 7.56 -11.00
CA ILE A 142 15.82 7.00 -10.20
C ILE A 142 15.28 8.13 -9.33
N GLN A 143 13.96 8.32 -9.36
CA GLN A 143 13.30 9.30 -8.51
C GLN A 143 13.53 8.92 -7.04
N ASN A 144 13.95 9.89 -6.25
CA ASN A 144 14.11 9.73 -4.81
C ASN A 144 12.80 9.24 -4.19
N MET A 145 12.85 8.27 -3.28
CA MET A 145 11.65 7.67 -2.66
C MET A 145 11.43 8.16 -1.22
N PHE A 146 12.41 8.82 -0.61
CA PHE A 146 12.36 9.27 0.77
C PHE A 146 11.98 10.74 0.89
N ALA A 147 11.20 11.11 1.91
CA ALA A 147 10.92 12.50 2.27
C ALA A 147 10.49 13.39 1.07
N ARG A 148 9.68 12.86 0.14
CA ARG A 148 9.21 13.61 -1.05
C ARG A 148 8.37 14.82 -0.70
N SER A 149 7.62 14.78 0.40
CA SER A 149 6.89 15.92 0.95
C SER A 149 7.82 17.09 1.33
N LEU A 150 9.07 16.79 1.67
CA LEU A 150 10.11 17.76 2.03
C LEU A 150 10.88 18.23 0.81
N LEU A 151 11.37 17.28 0.01
CA LEU A 151 12.36 17.51 -1.05
C LEU A 151 11.73 17.70 -2.43
N GLY A 152 10.44 17.41 -2.58
CA GLY A 152 9.75 17.38 -3.87
C GLY A 152 10.19 16.20 -4.73
N GLU A 153 9.98 16.35 -6.04
CA GLU A 153 10.36 15.35 -7.04
C GLU A 153 11.83 15.48 -7.43
N THR A 154 12.70 14.83 -6.68
CA THR A 154 14.14 14.79 -6.97
C THR A 154 14.59 13.42 -7.50
N TYR A 155 15.78 13.38 -8.10
CA TYR A 155 16.33 12.19 -8.73
C TYR A 155 17.80 12.03 -8.34
N PHE A 156 18.23 10.79 -8.12
CA PHE A 156 19.65 10.46 -8.02
C PHE A 156 20.12 9.75 -9.30
N LYS A 157 21.36 10.05 -9.70
CA LYS A 157 21.98 9.53 -10.92
C LYS A 157 22.69 8.21 -10.62
N GLY A 158 22.49 7.24 -11.50
CA GLY A 158 23.28 6.02 -11.58
C GLY A 158 23.76 5.73 -12.99
N SER A 159 24.59 4.70 -13.11
CA SER A 159 25.13 4.22 -14.37
C SER A 159 24.70 2.78 -14.63
N LEU A 160 24.11 2.51 -15.79
CA LEU A 160 23.77 1.18 -16.28
C LEU A 160 25.01 0.53 -16.90
N ASN A 161 25.30 -0.72 -16.50
CA ASN A 161 26.42 -1.47 -17.07
C ASN A 161 26.14 -1.95 -18.51
N GLU A 162 27.20 -2.31 -19.24
CA GLU A 162 27.14 -2.69 -20.66
C GLU A 162 26.21 -3.89 -20.95
N ASP A 163 26.11 -4.84 -20.03
CA ASP A 163 25.23 -6.01 -20.11
C ASP A 163 23.80 -5.73 -19.62
N GLU A 164 23.52 -4.49 -19.18
CA GLU A 164 22.22 -4.02 -18.69
C GLU A 164 21.63 -4.90 -17.57
N THR A 165 22.48 -5.32 -16.63
CA THR A 165 22.09 -6.16 -15.48
C THR A 165 22.17 -5.43 -14.15
N LYS A 166 22.82 -4.26 -14.10
CA LYS A 166 23.10 -3.51 -12.86
C LYS A 166 23.08 -2.00 -13.11
N ILE A 167 22.49 -1.28 -12.16
CA ILE A 167 22.57 0.18 -12.06
C ILE A 167 23.40 0.51 -10.81
N THR A 168 24.51 1.20 -11.00
CA THR A 168 25.40 1.62 -9.90
C THR A 168 25.21 3.09 -9.59
N VAL A 169 25.03 3.42 -8.31
CA VAL A 169 24.85 4.79 -7.81
C VAL A 169 25.98 5.11 -6.84
N ASP A 170 26.53 6.32 -6.95
CA ASP A 170 27.54 6.79 -6.01
C ASP A 170 26.98 6.82 -4.59
N ASN A 171 27.75 6.29 -3.65
CA ASN A 171 27.40 6.29 -2.23
C ASN A 171 27.68 7.66 -1.57
N ASN A 172 27.10 8.70 -2.16
CA ASN A 172 26.91 10.05 -1.65
C ASN A 172 26.06 10.84 -2.67
N ALA A 173 25.11 10.17 -3.33
CA ALA A 173 24.38 10.80 -4.42
C ALA A 173 23.52 11.92 -3.85
N TYR A 174 23.75 13.15 -4.31
CA TYR A 174 22.95 14.29 -3.90
C TYR A 174 21.47 14.09 -4.30
N VAL A 175 20.58 14.26 -3.33
CA VAL A 175 19.13 14.11 -3.50
C VAL A 175 18.45 15.47 -3.57
N GLY A 176 18.79 16.40 -2.68
CA GLY A 176 18.10 17.69 -2.62
C GLY A 176 18.56 18.56 -1.46
N GLU A 177 17.90 19.71 -1.31
CA GLU A 177 18.18 20.65 -0.22
C GLU A 177 16.86 21.22 0.31
N TYR A 178 16.77 21.34 1.62
CA TYR A 178 15.64 21.94 2.32
C TYR A 178 16.15 22.78 3.49
N ASN A 179 15.73 24.04 3.58
CA ASN A 179 16.11 24.97 4.67
C ASN A 179 17.62 25.03 4.96
N GLY A 180 18.46 24.99 3.92
CA GLY A 180 19.92 25.03 4.06
C GLY A 180 20.56 23.71 4.51
N CYS A 181 19.78 22.64 4.66
CA CYS A 181 20.27 21.28 4.86
C CYS A 181 20.26 20.51 3.54
N LYS A 182 21.39 19.88 3.21
CA LYS A 182 21.55 19.04 2.02
C LYS A 182 21.27 17.58 2.36
N PHE A 183 20.69 16.86 1.41
CA PHE A 183 20.30 15.47 1.56
C PHE A 183 21.01 14.61 0.52
N PHE A 184 21.48 13.45 0.97
CA PHE A 184 22.26 12.51 0.18
C PHE A 184 21.76 11.08 0.37
N LEU A 185 21.76 10.29 -0.70
CA LEU A 185 21.51 8.86 -0.63
C LEU A 185 22.79 8.15 -0.20
N ARG A 186 22.68 7.27 0.81
CA ARG A 186 23.78 6.51 1.38
C ARG A 186 23.42 5.04 1.59
N ASN A 187 24.43 4.18 1.55
CA ASN A 187 24.38 2.78 1.97
C ASN A 187 24.63 2.72 3.48
N ILE A 188 23.75 2.06 4.23
CA ILE A 188 23.72 2.06 5.69
C ILE A 188 23.95 0.63 6.21
N ASP A 189 24.77 0.49 7.26
CA ASP A 189 24.79 -0.68 8.11
C ASP A 189 23.60 -0.59 9.08
N PRO A 190 22.54 -1.41 8.94
CA PRO A 190 21.34 -1.28 9.76
C PRO A 190 21.55 -1.72 11.21
N GLU A 191 22.61 -2.50 11.51
CA GLU A 191 22.92 -2.92 12.88
C GLU A 191 23.68 -1.84 13.63
N LYS A 192 24.62 -1.17 12.95
CA LYS A 192 25.47 -0.14 13.54
C LYS A 192 24.95 1.29 13.35
N LEU A 193 23.99 1.47 12.43
CA LEU A 193 23.47 2.76 12.00
C LEU A 193 24.59 3.69 11.51
N THR A 194 25.52 3.14 10.71
CA THR A 194 26.66 3.86 10.13
C THR A 194 26.66 3.77 8.61
N VAL A 195 27.30 4.73 7.95
CA VAL A 195 27.49 4.70 6.49
C VAL A 195 28.51 3.62 6.11
N ILE A 196 28.18 2.82 5.09
CA ILE A 196 29.10 1.89 4.42
C ILE A 196 29.59 2.62 3.17
N GLU A 197 30.90 2.77 2.96
CA GLU A 197 31.46 3.59 1.87
C GLU A 197 31.31 3.00 0.45
N GLU A 198 30.96 1.72 0.33
CA GLU A 198 30.79 1.04 -0.97
C GLU A 198 29.64 1.64 -1.80
N PRO A 199 29.78 1.69 -3.15
CA PRO A 199 28.72 2.18 -4.02
C PRO A 199 27.44 1.35 -3.88
N ILE A 200 26.31 2.00 -4.13
CA ILE A 200 25.00 1.35 -4.11
C ILE A 200 24.78 0.65 -5.45
N VAL A 201 24.43 -0.63 -5.43
CA VAL A 201 24.15 -1.40 -6.65
C VAL A 201 22.71 -1.90 -6.63
N PHE A 202 21.96 -1.55 -7.67
CA PHE A 202 20.67 -2.14 -7.97
C PHE A 202 20.85 -3.20 -9.06
N LEU A 203 20.27 -4.38 -8.86
CA LEU A 203 20.11 -5.40 -9.90
C LEU A 203 18.97 -5.00 -10.82
N TYR A 204 19.15 -5.20 -12.12
CA TYR A 204 18.14 -4.94 -13.14
C TYR A 204 17.87 -6.21 -13.95
N ASP A 205 16.63 -6.70 -13.90
CA ASP A 205 16.16 -7.78 -14.76
C ASP A 205 15.43 -7.17 -15.96
N LYS A 206 16.12 -7.14 -17.11
CA LYS A 206 15.58 -6.64 -18.38
C LYS A 206 14.33 -7.39 -18.86
N THR A 207 14.12 -8.65 -18.44
CA THR A 207 12.98 -9.47 -18.89
C THR A 207 11.69 -9.03 -18.20
N SER A 208 11.72 -8.89 -16.88
CA SER A 208 10.56 -8.42 -16.10
C SER A 208 10.50 -6.90 -15.96
N GLY A 209 11.60 -6.21 -16.29
CA GLY A 209 11.81 -4.79 -16.02
C GLY A 209 12.14 -4.48 -14.56
N LYS A 210 12.18 -5.49 -13.66
CA LYS A 210 12.34 -5.29 -12.20
C LYS A 210 13.72 -4.70 -11.87
N ILE A 211 13.74 -3.71 -10.96
CA ILE A 211 14.96 -3.18 -10.34
C ILE A 211 14.91 -3.52 -8.85
N SER A 212 16.01 -4.03 -8.27
CA SER A 212 16.03 -4.39 -6.84
C SER A 212 17.37 -4.15 -6.19
N SER A 213 17.37 -3.89 -4.88
CA SER A 213 18.59 -3.73 -4.08
C SER A 213 18.43 -4.43 -2.74
N ASP A 214 19.45 -5.22 -2.39
CA ASP A 214 19.57 -5.87 -1.08
C ASP A 214 20.25 -4.95 -0.04
N TYR A 215 20.71 -3.76 -0.46
CA TYR A 215 21.30 -2.78 0.45
C TYR A 215 20.24 -2.09 1.30
N THR A 216 20.64 -1.68 2.50
CA THR A 216 19.89 -0.71 3.29
C THR A 216 20.22 0.68 2.78
N LEU A 217 19.21 1.39 2.27
CA LEU A 217 19.38 2.74 1.72
C LEU A 217 18.90 3.76 2.73
N GLY A 218 19.74 4.76 3.00
CA GLY A 218 19.44 5.85 3.92
C GLY A 218 19.45 7.21 3.24
N LEU A 219 18.56 8.08 3.69
CA LEU A 219 18.64 9.51 3.41
C LEU A 219 19.47 10.15 4.52
N PHE A 220 20.65 10.65 4.17
CA PHE A 220 21.56 11.34 5.09
C PHE A 220 21.39 12.86 4.93
N VAL A 221 21.38 13.59 6.05
CA VAL A 221 21.26 15.05 6.08
C VAL A 221 22.57 15.69 6.55
N GLU A 222 22.96 16.78 5.90
CA GLU A 222 24.11 17.62 6.27
C GLU A 222 23.70 19.10 6.28
N GLY A 223 23.86 19.77 7.43
CA GLY A 223 23.61 21.19 7.61
C GLY A 223 24.56 21.78 8.66
N SER A 224 24.43 23.08 8.94
CA SER A 224 25.34 23.80 9.85
C SER A 224 25.31 23.29 11.30
N SER A 225 24.21 22.68 11.72
CA SER A 225 24.00 22.20 13.10
C SER A 225 23.46 20.77 13.18
N VAL A 226 23.25 20.09 12.04
CA VAL A 226 22.67 18.75 11.98
C VAL A 226 23.44 17.93 10.94
N SER A 227 23.89 16.74 11.33
CA SER A 227 24.49 15.77 10.42
C SER A 227 24.12 14.37 10.88
N GLY A 228 23.59 13.53 10.00
CA GLY A 228 23.21 12.17 10.37
C GLY A 228 22.22 11.50 9.41
N ILE A 229 21.80 10.29 9.77
CA ILE A 229 20.75 9.55 9.05
C ILE A 229 19.40 10.15 9.41
N TYR A 230 18.65 10.60 8.40
CA TYR A 230 17.29 11.12 8.56
C TYR A 230 16.26 9.99 8.60
N THR A 231 16.30 9.10 7.60
CA THR A 231 15.49 7.88 7.48
C THR A 231 16.27 6.83 6.72
N PHE A 232 15.87 5.57 6.81
CA PHE A 232 16.45 4.49 6.01
C PHE A 232 15.44 3.36 5.79
N GLY A 233 15.66 2.56 4.75
CA GLY A 233 14.86 1.41 4.43
C GLY A 233 15.69 0.26 3.87
N TYR A 234 15.06 -0.89 3.67
CA TYR A 234 15.69 -2.08 3.11
C TYR A 234 14.71 -2.90 2.26
N SER A 235 15.24 -3.90 1.54
CA SER A 235 14.48 -4.78 0.63
C SER A 235 13.80 -4.03 -0.53
N PHE A 236 14.53 -3.10 -1.18
CA PHE A 236 13.96 -2.32 -2.28
C PHE A 236 13.66 -3.19 -3.49
N SER A 237 12.41 -3.15 -3.94
CA SER A 237 11.98 -3.69 -5.22
C SER A 237 11.14 -2.66 -5.97
N LEU A 238 11.55 -2.32 -7.19
CA LEU A 238 10.80 -1.48 -8.11
C LEU A 238 10.26 -2.38 -9.21
N PHE A 239 8.94 -2.45 -9.30
CA PHE A 239 8.22 -3.22 -10.31
C PHE A 239 7.72 -2.29 -11.41
N SER A 240 7.86 -2.70 -12.67
CA SER A 240 7.28 -1.93 -13.77
C SER A 240 5.76 -1.87 -13.62
N GLU A 241 5.15 -0.75 -13.98
CA GLU A 241 3.69 -0.59 -14.00
C GLU A 241 2.96 -1.74 -14.74
N ASN A 242 3.57 -2.26 -15.81
CA ASN A 242 3.01 -3.35 -16.61
C ASN A 242 3.15 -4.75 -15.98
N ALA A 243 3.72 -4.86 -14.77
CA ALA A 243 3.91 -6.16 -14.09
C ALA A 243 2.63 -6.68 -13.43
N PHE A 244 1.61 -5.84 -13.27
CA PHE A 244 0.43 -6.14 -12.46
C PHE A 244 -0.83 -6.33 -13.32
N PRO A 245 -1.75 -7.22 -12.91
CA PRO A 245 -3.05 -7.33 -13.56
C PRO A 245 -3.90 -6.08 -13.30
N ALA A 246 -5.02 -5.97 -14.03
CA ALA A 246 -5.98 -4.90 -13.80
C ALA A 246 -6.57 -4.97 -12.37
N SER A 247 -6.87 -3.80 -11.80
CA SER A 247 -7.48 -3.70 -10.48
C SER A 247 -9.00 -3.98 -10.51
N GLU A 248 -9.50 -4.59 -9.44
CA GLU A 248 -10.91 -4.57 -9.08
C GLU A 248 -11.21 -3.33 -8.23
N LYS A 249 -12.45 -2.81 -8.33
CA LYS A 249 -12.87 -1.61 -7.62
C LYS A 249 -13.86 -1.93 -6.51
N TYR A 250 -13.76 -1.17 -5.44
CA TYR A 250 -14.62 -1.22 -4.26
C TYR A 250 -14.98 0.23 -3.88
N SER A 251 -16.12 0.45 -3.25
CA SER A 251 -16.49 1.75 -2.67
C SER A 251 -16.37 1.69 -1.17
N MET A 252 -15.91 2.76 -0.56
CA MET A 252 -15.79 2.90 0.89
C MET A 252 -16.66 4.05 1.37
N GLN A 253 -17.26 3.88 2.55
CA GLN A 253 -17.86 4.94 3.34
C GLN A 253 -17.34 4.84 4.77
N CYS A 254 -17.13 5.98 5.41
CA CYS A 254 -16.73 6.05 6.82
C CYS A 254 -17.10 7.41 7.40
N ILE A 255 -16.94 7.53 8.72
CA ILE A 255 -17.07 8.81 9.43
C ILE A 255 -15.68 9.22 9.90
N ASP A 256 -15.26 10.44 9.53
CA ASP A 256 -13.97 10.99 9.96
C ASP A 256 -13.97 11.36 11.46
N GLY A 257 -12.80 11.75 11.95
CA GLY A 257 -12.61 12.18 13.34
C GLY A 257 -13.43 13.42 13.70
N GLU A 258 -13.91 14.20 12.72
CA GLU A 258 -14.77 15.38 12.89
C GLU A 258 -16.27 15.06 12.91
N GLY A 259 -16.65 13.82 12.59
CA GLY A 259 -18.03 13.39 12.50
C GLY A 259 -18.65 13.58 11.12
N ASN A 260 -17.86 13.90 10.09
CA ASN A 260 -18.35 14.04 8.72
C ASN A 260 -18.32 12.69 7.99
N ASP A 261 -19.32 12.49 7.12
CA ASP A 261 -19.32 11.36 6.20
C ASP A 261 -18.26 11.55 5.10
N VAL A 262 -17.45 10.52 4.88
CA VAL A 262 -16.40 10.48 3.86
C VAL A 262 -16.60 9.25 3.00
N ALA A 263 -16.54 9.44 1.68
CA ALA A 263 -16.58 8.38 0.70
C ALA A 263 -15.22 8.22 0.00
N GLY A 264 -14.88 6.99 -0.36
CA GLY A 264 -13.64 6.66 -1.06
C GLY A 264 -13.83 5.57 -2.12
N GLU A 265 -12.85 5.47 -3.02
CA GLU A 265 -12.72 4.34 -3.94
C GLU A 265 -11.50 3.51 -3.49
N ILE A 266 -11.67 2.20 -3.45
CA ILE A 266 -10.61 1.24 -3.18
C ILE A 266 -10.31 0.47 -4.46
N GLU A 267 -9.03 0.33 -4.79
CA GLU A 267 -8.56 -0.52 -5.88
C GLU A 267 -7.83 -1.73 -5.31
N VAL A 268 -8.10 -2.92 -5.86
CA VAL A 268 -7.49 -4.17 -5.41
C VAL A 268 -6.84 -4.86 -6.61
N ILE A 269 -5.54 -5.10 -6.50
CA ILE A 269 -4.81 -5.96 -7.45
C ILE A 269 -4.51 -7.27 -6.74
N GLU A 270 -5.00 -8.38 -7.29
CA GLU A 270 -4.65 -9.72 -6.79
C GLU A 270 -3.23 -10.11 -7.22
N ASP A 271 -2.38 -10.43 -6.25
CA ASP A 271 -1.02 -10.91 -6.44
C ASP A 271 -0.83 -12.26 -5.72
N GLY A 272 -1.35 -13.31 -6.36
CA GLY A 272 -1.26 -14.68 -5.84
C GLY A 272 -2.12 -14.87 -4.58
N TYR A 273 -1.49 -15.04 -3.42
CA TYR A 273 -2.19 -15.22 -2.13
C TYR A 273 -2.51 -13.89 -1.44
N ASN A 274 -1.82 -12.82 -1.84
CA ASN A 274 -1.96 -11.51 -1.24
C ASN A 274 -2.57 -10.54 -2.26
N SER A 275 -2.85 -9.33 -1.81
CA SER A 275 -3.42 -8.28 -2.62
C SER A 275 -2.71 -6.95 -2.34
N LEU A 276 -2.56 -6.14 -3.38
CA LEU A 276 -2.24 -4.72 -3.25
C LEU A 276 -3.56 -3.96 -3.18
N ILE A 277 -3.73 -3.12 -2.17
CA ILE A 277 -4.99 -2.45 -1.86
C ILE A 277 -4.72 -0.95 -1.78
N LYS A 278 -5.25 -0.18 -2.74
CA LYS A 278 -5.15 1.27 -2.81
C LYS A 278 -6.35 1.92 -2.13
N GLY A 279 -6.14 3.06 -1.47
CA GLY A 279 -7.23 3.94 -1.05
C GLY A 279 -8.02 3.47 0.17
N ILE A 280 -7.50 2.48 0.91
CA ILE A 280 -8.09 2.07 2.19
C ILE A 280 -8.12 3.22 3.21
N ASP A 281 -7.20 4.16 3.10
CA ASP A 281 -7.14 5.38 3.89
C ASP A 281 -7.74 6.56 3.11
N PRO A 282 -8.91 7.09 3.51
CA PRO A 282 -9.56 8.19 2.82
C PRO A 282 -8.74 9.49 2.80
N ALA A 283 -7.87 9.73 3.78
CA ALA A 283 -7.01 10.92 3.79
C ALA A 283 -5.84 10.80 2.80
N TYR A 284 -5.48 9.57 2.42
CA TYR A 284 -4.38 9.27 1.51
C TYR A 284 -4.84 8.27 0.43
N PRO A 285 -5.79 8.67 -0.46
CA PRO A 285 -6.44 7.76 -1.40
C PRO A 285 -5.47 7.17 -2.44
N GLU A 286 -4.32 7.81 -2.66
CA GLU A 286 -3.29 7.32 -3.56
C GLU A 286 -2.35 6.29 -2.93
N ALA A 287 -2.43 6.10 -1.61
CA ALA A 287 -1.56 5.17 -0.90
C ALA A 287 -2.01 3.72 -1.11
N TRP A 288 -1.03 2.86 -1.30
CA TRP A 288 -1.22 1.42 -1.39
C TRP A 288 -0.80 0.73 -0.08
N GLY A 289 -1.45 -0.38 0.21
CA GLY A 289 -1.12 -1.31 1.29
C GLY A 289 -1.02 -2.73 0.75
N TYR A 290 -0.34 -3.58 1.50
CA TYR A 290 -0.31 -5.02 1.25
C TYR A 290 -1.32 -5.71 2.17
N GLY A 291 -2.02 -6.71 1.67
CA GLY A 291 -3.10 -7.33 2.41
C GLY A 291 -3.63 -8.61 1.79
N ILE A 292 -4.84 -8.98 2.21
CA ILE A 292 -5.58 -10.14 1.72
C ILE A 292 -7.02 -9.69 1.51
N VAL A 293 -7.56 -9.96 0.32
CA VAL A 293 -8.99 -9.82 0.02
C VAL A 293 -9.59 -11.21 -0.18
N SER A 294 -10.73 -11.46 0.44
CA SER A 294 -11.51 -12.69 0.29
C SER A 294 -13.00 -12.40 0.39
N ASP A 295 -13.83 -13.41 0.12
CA ASP A 295 -15.28 -13.28 0.28
C ASP A 295 -15.70 -12.99 1.73
N SER A 296 -14.87 -13.32 2.73
CA SER A 296 -15.23 -13.19 4.15
C SER A 296 -14.60 -11.99 4.85
N PHE A 297 -13.50 -11.46 4.33
CA PHE A 297 -12.80 -10.32 4.95
C PHE A 297 -11.87 -9.62 3.97
N ILE A 298 -11.56 -8.37 4.30
CA ILE A 298 -10.46 -7.59 3.75
C ILE A 298 -9.51 -7.30 4.91
N SER A 299 -8.24 -7.66 4.77
CA SER A 299 -7.19 -7.36 5.74
C SER A 299 -6.09 -6.56 5.06
N VAL A 300 -5.70 -5.43 5.65
CA VAL A 300 -4.57 -4.62 5.20
C VAL A 300 -3.57 -4.55 6.34
N TYR A 301 -2.32 -4.93 6.07
CA TYR A 301 -1.25 -4.78 7.05
C TYR A 301 -0.98 -3.30 7.32
N ASN A 302 -0.38 -3.01 8.48
CA ASN A 302 0.06 -1.67 8.77
C ASN A 302 1.03 -1.17 7.68
N ASN A 303 0.84 0.07 7.23
CA ASN A 303 1.54 0.61 6.09
C ASN A 303 1.85 2.09 6.26
N ILE A 304 2.90 2.53 5.58
CA ILE A 304 3.31 3.93 5.52
C ILE A 304 2.58 4.54 4.32
N VAL A 305 1.59 5.38 4.60
CA VAL A 305 0.71 5.97 3.57
C VAL A 305 1.25 7.29 3.03
N TYR A 306 2.10 7.96 3.81
CA TYR A 306 2.77 9.19 3.42
C TYR A 306 4.05 9.37 4.26
N ASP A 307 4.85 10.39 3.95
CA ASP A 307 6.05 10.69 4.73
C ASP A 307 5.72 10.93 6.19
N ASP A 308 6.31 10.10 7.05
CA ASP A 308 6.10 10.07 8.50
C ASP A 308 4.65 9.80 8.94
N ILE A 309 3.77 9.33 8.03
CA ILE A 309 2.39 8.96 8.32
C ILE A 309 2.19 7.46 8.22
N PHE A 310 1.79 6.88 9.35
CA PHE A 310 1.57 5.45 9.51
C PHE A 310 0.08 5.16 9.67
N LEU A 311 -0.47 4.28 8.83
CA LEU A 311 -1.83 3.78 8.93
C LEU A 311 -1.88 2.54 9.82
N THR A 312 -2.81 2.52 10.77
CA THR A 312 -3.07 1.38 11.64
C THR A 312 -4.50 1.42 12.16
N THR A 313 -4.90 0.42 12.95
CA THR A 313 -6.11 0.43 13.76
C THR A 313 -5.75 0.47 15.23
N LEU A 314 -6.64 1.07 16.02
CA LEU A 314 -6.55 1.13 17.47
C LEU A 314 -7.75 0.42 18.08
N ASP A 315 -7.53 -0.48 19.02
CA ASP A 315 -8.60 -1.05 19.85
C ASP A 315 -8.91 -0.18 21.09
N SER A 316 -9.97 -0.53 21.83
CA SER A 316 -10.36 0.19 23.05
C SER A 316 -9.30 0.17 24.17
N ASN A 317 -8.30 -0.72 24.10
CA ASN A 317 -7.20 -0.82 25.05
C ASN A 317 -5.94 -0.06 24.56
N GLY A 318 -5.99 0.55 23.37
CA GLY A 318 -4.85 1.24 22.76
C GLY A 318 -3.86 0.33 22.03
N ASN A 319 -4.22 -0.94 21.75
CA ASN A 319 -3.38 -1.84 20.97
C ASN A 319 -3.46 -1.49 19.48
N LEU A 320 -2.31 -1.58 18.80
CA LEU A 320 -2.20 -1.36 17.36
C LEU A 320 -2.42 -2.65 16.57
N GLY A 321 -3.07 -2.56 15.43
CA GLY A 321 -3.26 -3.68 14.50
C GLY A 321 -3.46 -3.23 13.05
N GLY A 322 -3.36 -4.16 12.10
CA GLY A 322 -3.74 -3.88 10.71
C GLY A 322 -5.25 -3.60 10.57
N VAL A 323 -5.66 -3.07 9.42
CA VAL A 323 -7.08 -2.84 9.10
C VAL A 323 -7.72 -4.18 8.78
N ASN A 324 -8.72 -4.60 9.56
CA ASN A 324 -9.42 -5.86 9.34
C ASN A 324 -10.93 -5.60 9.25
N LEU A 325 -11.47 -5.76 8.04
CA LEU A 325 -12.89 -5.60 7.72
C LEU A 325 -13.51 -6.98 7.51
N PHE A 326 -14.64 -7.26 8.16
CA PHE A 326 -15.31 -8.54 8.06
C PHE A 326 -16.61 -8.40 7.27
N TYR A 327 -16.88 -9.35 6.39
CA TYR A 327 -18.10 -9.34 5.59
C TYR A 327 -19.33 -9.55 6.47
N ASP A 328 -20.26 -8.60 6.43
CA ASP A 328 -21.59 -8.71 7.00
C ASP A 328 -22.61 -9.01 5.89
N GLU A 329 -23.26 -10.18 6.00
CA GLU A 329 -24.26 -10.61 5.03
C GLU A 329 -25.50 -9.72 5.03
N SER A 330 -25.79 -9.03 6.15
CA SER A 330 -27.01 -8.24 6.30
C SER A 330 -26.95 -6.89 5.56
N SER A 331 -25.78 -6.23 5.59
CA SER A 331 -25.50 -5.02 4.84
C SER A 331 -24.91 -5.28 3.44
N GLY A 332 -24.39 -6.49 3.20
CA GLY A 332 -23.69 -6.83 1.96
C GLY A 332 -22.37 -6.06 1.81
N SER A 333 -21.67 -5.84 2.93
CA SER A 333 -20.47 -5.01 3.00
C SER A 333 -19.43 -5.58 3.95
N TYR A 334 -18.18 -5.15 3.79
CA TYR A 334 -17.10 -5.43 4.73
C TYR A 334 -17.02 -4.29 5.74
N MET A 335 -17.10 -4.62 7.03
CA MET A 335 -17.18 -3.63 8.09
C MET A 335 -16.00 -3.74 9.05
N LEU A 336 -15.45 -2.60 9.46
CA LEU A 336 -14.55 -2.52 10.60
C LEU A 336 -15.35 -2.74 11.88
N PRO A 337 -14.95 -3.64 12.79
CA PRO A 337 -15.68 -3.84 14.04
C PRO A 337 -15.66 -2.56 14.89
N ASN A 338 -16.80 -2.24 15.51
CA ASN A 338 -16.97 -1.01 16.31
C ASN A 338 -16.00 -0.87 17.51
N SER A 339 -15.34 -1.96 17.92
CA SER A 339 -14.30 -1.92 18.96
C SER A 339 -12.96 -1.37 18.45
N PHE A 340 -12.86 -1.06 17.16
CA PHE A 340 -11.67 -0.51 16.52
C PHE A 340 -11.97 0.82 15.84
N SER A 341 -10.94 1.65 15.73
CA SER A 341 -10.92 2.81 14.84
C SER A 341 -9.69 2.74 13.95
N MET A 342 -9.84 3.11 12.69
CA MET A 342 -8.70 3.29 11.80
C MET A 342 -8.08 4.66 12.08
N VAL A 343 -6.77 4.73 12.21
CA VAL A 343 -6.06 5.95 12.63
C VAL A 343 -4.78 6.16 11.84
N ASN A 344 -4.46 7.43 11.62
CA ASN A 344 -3.14 7.84 11.16
C ASN A 344 -2.31 8.34 12.33
N LEU A 345 -1.12 7.79 12.45
CA LEU A 345 -0.12 8.23 13.43
C LEU A 345 0.99 8.98 12.72
N LYS A 346 1.44 10.09 13.31
CA LYS A 346 2.60 10.85 12.86
C LYS A 346 3.62 11.04 13.98
N SER A 347 4.90 10.89 13.63
CA SER A 347 6.03 11.21 14.51
C SER A 347 6.21 12.72 14.59
N PHE A 348 6.31 13.30 15.79
CA PHE A 348 6.61 14.72 15.97
C PHE A 348 8.04 14.93 16.49
N GLU A 349 8.69 15.97 15.95
CA GLU A 349 10.14 16.16 15.99
C GLU A 349 10.76 16.40 17.39
N ASN A 350 9.96 16.72 18.42
CA ASN A 350 10.45 17.28 19.69
C ASN A 350 10.43 16.35 20.92
N ASP A 351 9.74 15.21 20.87
CA ASP A 351 9.75 14.23 21.95
C ASP A 351 10.07 12.87 21.33
N SER A 352 11.16 12.25 21.78
CA SER A 352 11.78 11.09 21.12
C SER A 352 10.88 9.88 20.93
N ASP A 353 9.71 9.85 21.57
CA ASP A 353 8.84 8.68 21.68
C ASP A 353 7.34 9.00 21.56
N GLU A 354 6.95 10.22 21.14
CA GLU A 354 5.55 10.63 21.09
C GLU A 354 4.98 10.65 19.66
N TRP A 355 3.96 9.82 19.46
CA TRP A 355 3.17 9.75 18.24
C TRP A 355 1.80 10.37 18.46
N TRP A 356 1.35 11.10 17.45
CA TRP A 356 0.13 11.88 17.50
C TRP A 356 -0.84 11.40 16.44
N TYR A 357 -2.12 11.41 16.82
CA TYR A 357 -3.22 11.20 15.89
C TYR A 357 -3.29 12.37 14.92
N VAL A 358 -3.27 12.06 13.63
CA VAL A 358 -3.49 13.05 12.57
C VAL A 358 -4.95 12.97 12.11
N ASN A 359 -5.40 11.77 11.78
CA ASN A 359 -6.79 11.49 11.43
C ASN A 359 -7.27 10.21 12.13
N SER A 360 -8.57 10.11 12.26
CA SER A 360 -9.26 8.89 12.68
C SER A 360 -10.49 8.66 11.81
N PHE A 361 -10.84 7.40 11.63
CA PHE A 361 -12.02 6.97 10.88
C PHE A 361 -12.71 5.84 11.62
N ARG A 362 -14.03 5.94 11.72
CA ARG A 362 -14.91 4.94 12.32
C ARG A 362 -16.02 4.56 11.34
N ASN A 363 -16.76 3.51 11.66
CA ASN A 363 -17.84 2.99 10.82
C ASN A 363 -17.36 2.76 9.37
N VAL A 364 -16.15 2.23 9.22
CA VAL A 364 -15.58 1.97 7.89
C VAL A 364 -16.34 0.81 7.28
N GLU A 365 -17.01 1.08 6.17
CA GLU A 365 -17.80 0.15 5.40
C GLU A 365 -17.29 0.12 3.96
N VAL A 366 -17.02 -1.07 3.45
CA VAL A 366 -16.51 -1.27 2.10
C VAL A 366 -17.45 -2.20 1.34
N HIS A 367 -17.91 -1.75 0.18
CA HIS A 367 -18.72 -2.56 -0.72
C HIS A 367 -17.88 -2.96 -1.93
N LYS A 368 -17.97 -4.23 -2.31
CA LYS A 368 -17.46 -4.66 -3.61
C LYS A 368 -18.27 -3.95 -4.69
N ASN A 369 -17.61 -3.14 -5.51
CA ASN A 369 -18.26 -2.59 -6.69
C ASN A 369 -18.45 -3.77 -7.63
N THR A 370 -19.61 -4.40 -7.58
CA THR A 370 -19.96 -5.41 -8.57
C THR A 370 -19.88 -4.71 -9.92
N THR A 371 -18.88 -5.09 -10.70
CA THR A 371 -18.48 -4.42 -11.92
C THR A 371 -19.69 -4.30 -12.85
N GLY A 372 -20.22 -3.08 -12.95
CA GLY A 372 -21.19 -2.69 -13.95
C GLY A 372 -22.61 -2.41 -13.48
N ILE A 373 -22.93 -2.27 -12.19
CA ILE A 373 -24.25 -1.76 -11.75
C ILE A 373 -24.04 -0.48 -10.96
N SER A 374 -23.98 0.67 -11.64
CA SER A 374 -24.03 1.96 -10.96
C SER A 374 -25.50 2.31 -10.63
N GLU A 375 -25.79 2.80 -9.43
CA GLU A 375 -26.94 3.71 -9.31
C GLU A 375 -26.51 5.04 -9.94
N ILE A 376 -27.30 5.55 -10.86
CA ILE A 376 -27.04 6.85 -11.46
C ILE A 376 -27.86 7.86 -10.66
N SER A 377 -27.16 8.75 -9.95
CA SER A 377 -27.75 10.02 -9.54
C SER A 377 -28.02 10.87 -10.79
N ASP A 378 -28.98 11.80 -10.74
CA ASP A 378 -29.38 12.62 -11.89
C ASP A 378 -28.23 13.44 -12.53
N ASN A 379 -27.04 13.45 -11.91
CA ASN A 379 -25.80 13.99 -12.44
C ASN A 379 -24.67 12.94 -12.40
N TYR A 380 -24.37 12.33 -13.55
CA TYR A 380 -23.22 11.44 -13.70
C TYR A 380 -22.00 12.22 -14.20
N ASN A 381 -20.95 12.35 -13.38
CA ASN A 381 -19.73 13.12 -13.69
C ASN A 381 -20.00 14.57 -14.16
N GLY A 382 -21.00 15.24 -13.58
CA GLY A 382 -21.38 16.61 -13.94
C GLY A 382 -22.01 16.76 -15.33
N LYS A 383 -22.40 15.64 -15.99
CA LYS A 383 -23.11 15.64 -17.27
C LYS A 383 -24.60 15.42 -17.06
N GLU A 384 -25.40 16.26 -17.71
CA GLU A 384 -26.85 16.13 -17.74
C GLU A 384 -27.27 14.93 -18.58
N ILE A 385 -28.11 14.08 -18.02
CA ILE A 385 -28.63 12.88 -18.67
C ILE A 385 -29.82 13.28 -19.55
N SER A 386 -29.71 13.02 -20.86
CA SER A 386 -30.79 13.29 -21.80
C SER A 386 -31.75 12.11 -21.94
N ARG A 387 -31.25 10.87 -21.81
CA ARG A 387 -32.04 9.66 -22.01
C ARG A 387 -31.38 8.41 -21.43
N VAL A 388 -32.20 7.54 -20.84
CA VAL A 388 -31.81 6.18 -20.47
C VAL A 388 -32.64 5.18 -21.28
N ASP A 389 -31.96 4.21 -21.90
CA ASP A 389 -32.58 3.08 -22.60
C ASP A 389 -32.15 1.77 -21.95
N TYR A 390 -33.02 0.76 -22.00
CA TYR A 390 -32.72 -0.59 -21.52
C TYR A 390 -32.85 -1.59 -22.67
N TYR A 391 -32.00 -2.61 -22.66
CA TYR A 391 -32.00 -3.71 -23.61
C TYR A 391 -31.89 -5.03 -22.86
N ASP A 392 -32.53 -6.09 -23.36
CA ASP A 392 -32.24 -7.45 -22.90
C ASP A 392 -30.92 -7.96 -23.50
N LEU A 393 -30.44 -9.12 -23.04
CA LEU A 393 -29.18 -9.70 -23.50
C LEU A 393 -29.19 -10.11 -24.99
N SER A 394 -30.37 -10.12 -25.64
CA SER A 394 -30.48 -10.33 -27.09
C SER A 394 -30.32 -9.02 -27.89
N GLY A 395 -30.15 -7.89 -27.21
CA GLY A 395 -30.05 -6.56 -27.82
C GLY A 395 -31.41 -5.95 -28.18
N ARG A 396 -32.53 -6.55 -27.73
CA ARG A 396 -33.86 -5.97 -27.93
C ARG A 396 -34.12 -4.93 -26.86
N LYS A 397 -34.58 -3.75 -27.29
CA LYS A 397 -34.96 -2.66 -26.38
C LYS A 397 -36.17 -3.04 -25.53
N VAL A 398 -36.10 -2.77 -24.23
CA VAL A 398 -37.19 -3.00 -23.27
C VAL A 398 -37.60 -1.68 -22.62
N THR A 399 -38.91 -1.55 -22.35
CA THR A 399 -39.49 -0.30 -21.81
C THR A 399 -39.25 -0.14 -20.32
N LYS A 400 -39.29 -1.26 -19.58
CA LYS A 400 -39.00 -1.31 -18.16
C LYS A 400 -38.42 -2.69 -17.83
N PRO A 401 -37.19 -2.80 -17.32
CA PRO A 401 -36.65 -4.07 -16.86
C PRO A 401 -37.42 -4.50 -15.60
N LEU A 402 -37.95 -5.73 -15.59
CA LEU A 402 -38.80 -6.23 -14.50
C LEU A 402 -38.02 -7.06 -13.50
N ASN A 403 -37.20 -8.03 -13.94
CA ASN A 403 -36.32 -8.88 -13.12
C ASN A 403 -35.13 -9.35 -13.98
N GLY A 404 -33.95 -9.55 -13.39
CA GLY A 404 -32.79 -10.16 -14.05
C GLY A 404 -31.88 -9.20 -14.81
N LEU A 405 -30.93 -9.75 -15.59
CA LEU A 405 -29.83 -9.00 -16.21
C LEU A 405 -30.23 -8.35 -17.54
N HIS A 406 -29.93 -7.06 -17.65
CA HIS A 406 -30.18 -6.19 -18.80
C HIS A 406 -28.91 -5.40 -19.17
N ILE A 407 -28.96 -4.68 -20.29
CA ILE A 407 -27.98 -3.67 -20.69
C ILE A 407 -28.66 -2.32 -20.57
N ARG A 408 -28.09 -1.41 -19.78
CA ARG A 408 -28.54 -0.01 -19.67
C ARG A 408 -27.63 0.87 -20.51
N VAL A 409 -28.23 1.75 -21.31
CA VAL A 409 -27.53 2.72 -22.16
C VAL A 409 -27.95 4.12 -21.75
N VAL A 410 -27.00 4.89 -21.24
CA VAL A 410 -27.21 6.27 -20.79
C VAL A 410 -26.67 7.20 -21.86
N ARG A 411 -27.48 8.14 -22.30
CA ARG A 411 -27.09 9.18 -23.24
C ARG A 411 -27.11 10.53 -22.54
N PHE A 412 -26.08 11.30 -22.79
CA PHE A 412 -25.87 12.63 -22.24
C PHE A 412 -26.39 13.70 -23.21
N SER A 413 -26.57 14.92 -22.72
CA SER A 413 -27.00 16.06 -23.55
C SER A 413 -25.96 16.48 -24.60
N ASP A 414 -24.67 16.20 -24.35
CA ASP A 414 -23.55 16.43 -25.27
C ASP A 414 -23.45 15.39 -26.42
N GLY A 415 -24.34 14.39 -26.45
CA GLY A 415 -24.37 13.34 -27.45
C GLY A 415 -23.49 12.13 -27.16
N ALA A 416 -22.71 12.14 -26.07
CA ALA A 416 -21.97 10.96 -25.62
C ALA A 416 -22.93 9.89 -25.06
N SER A 417 -22.47 8.63 -25.04
CA SER A 417 -23.21 7.54 -24.42
C SER A 417 -22.31 6.54 -23.73
N ILE A 418 -22.78 5.99 -22.60
CA ILE A 418 -22.18 4.83 -21.93
C ILE A 418 -23.16 3.66 -21.97
N SER A 419 -22.63 2.44 -21.96
CA SER A 419 -23.41 1.20 -21.88
C SER A 419 -22.86 0.35 -20.75
N GLU A 420 -23.74 -0.18 -19.91
CA GLU A 420 -23.39 -0.98 -18.75
C GLU A 420 -24.39 -2.11 -18.52
N LYS A 421 -24.03 -3.07 -17.67
CA LYS A 421 -24.94 -4.13 -17.25
C LYS A 421 -25.95 -3.56 -16.26
N TYR A 422 -27.14 -4.14 -16.14
CA TYR A 422 -28.14 -3.66 -15.20
C TYR A 422 -28.94 -4.83 -14.67
N LEU A 423 -28.78 -5.13 -13.38
CA LEU A 423 -29.53 -6.18 -12.71
C LEU A 423 -30.71 -5.55 -11.98
N VAL A 424 -31.92 -6.05 -12.23
CA VAL A 424 -33.08 -5.75 -11.40
C VAL A 424 -33.25 -6.89 -10.41
N GLY A 425 -33.08 -6.58 -9.12
CA GLY A 425 -33.35 -7.50 -8.01
C GLY A 425 -34.85 -7.74 -7.82
N GLU A 426 -35.20 -8.85 -7.17
CA GLU A 426 -36.59 -9.18 -6.79
C GLU A 426 -37.15 -8.27 -5.70
#